data_AF-A0AA43U6Y5-F1
#
_entry.id   AF-A0AA43U6Y5-F1
#
_cell.length_a   1.000
_cell.length_b   1.000
_cell.length_c   1.000
_cell.angle_alpha   90.00
_cell.angle_beta   90.00
_cell.angle_gamma   90.00
#
_symmetry.space_group_name_H-M   'P 1'
#
loop_
_entity.id
_entity.type
_entity.pdbx_description
1 polymer ?
#
loop_
_entity_poly.entity_id
_entity_poly.type
_entity_poly.pdbx_seq_one_letter_code
_entity_poly.pdbx_strand_id
1 'polypeptide(L)'
;MTIAHPTDRVPLTFYLKDEADTCALGSALAGILEKGLSIHLKGGLGAGKTTLTRALLHASGYQGKVKSPTYTLVEPYTIPLDGEQVELLHFDLYRMGCAEEFLDAGFRESFNGSTIHIIEWAENADALLEPPDIIISLSFHEEGRQA
;
A
#
# COMPACT_ATOMS: atom_id res chain seq x y z
N MET A 1 30.66 10.12 1.55
CA MET A 1 29.59 9.11 1.40
C MET A 1 28.34 9.74 1.98
N THR A 2 27.56 10.41 1.13
CA THR A 2 26.45 11.25 1.59
C THR A 2 25.28 10.36 1.95
N ILE A 3 24.98 10.25 3.24
CA ILE A 3 23.72 9.69 3.71
C ILE A 3 22.66 10.75 3.38
N ALA A 4 21.97 10.57 2.25
CA ALA A 4 20.78 11.34 1.95
C ALA A 4 19.79 11.11 3.11
N HIS A 5 19.39 12.20 3.77
CA HIS A 5 18.35 12.14 4.78
C HIS A 5 16.99 11.90 4.07
N PRO A 6 16.06 11.12 4.65
CA PRO A 6 14.75 10.81 4.03
C PRO A 6 13.83 12.02 3.78
N THR A 7 14.23 13.22 4.23
CA THR A 7 13.36 14.39 4.42
C THR A 7 13.37 15.43 3.29
N ASP A 8 14.12 15.24 2.21
CA ASP A 8 14.15 16.21 1.09
C ASP A 8 13.05 15.99 0.04
N ARG A 9 12.08 15.10 0.30
CA ARG A 9 10.96 14.88 -0.63
C ARG A 9 9.87 15.92 -0.39
N VAL A 10 9.63 16.76 -1.41
CA VAL A 10 8.47 17.66 -1.43
C VAL A 10 7.21 16.81 -1.60
N PRO A 11 6.22 16.91 -0.69
CA PRO A 11 4.97 16.16 -0.84
C PRO A 11 4.23 16.64 -2.10
N LEU A 12 3.80 15.68 -2.92
CA LEU A 12 2.82 15.94 -3.97
C LEU A 12 1.42 15.83 -3.35
N THR A 13 0.51 16.69 -3.78
CA THR A 13 -0.88 16.69 -3.28
C THR A 13 -1.83 16.67 -4.45
N PHE A 14 -2.79 15.76 -4.40
CA PHE A 14 -3.80 15.58 -5.44
C PHE A 14 -5.20 15.68 -4.84
N TYR A 15 -6.09 16.38 -5.53
CA TYR A 15 -7.51 16.30 -5.26
C TYR A 15 -8.11 15.16 -6.08
N LEU A 16 -8.77 14.22 -5.40
CA LEU A 16 -9.49 13.11 -6.01
C LEU A 16 -10.98 13.40 -5.85
N LYS A 17 -11.60 13.94 -6.90
CA LYS A 17 -13.01 14.33 -6.87
C LYS A 17 -13.92 13.14 -6.68
N ASP A 18 -13.63 12.04 -7.39
CA ASP A 18 -14.47 10.85 -7.43
C ASP A 18 -13.65 9.56 -7.58
N GLU A 19 -14.36 8.45 -7.83
CA GLU A 19 -13.74 7.14 -8.01
C GLU A 19 -12.83 7.07 -9.25
N ALA A 20 -13.12 7.84 -10.31
CA ALA A 20 -12.29 7.85 -11.52
C ALA A 20 -10.91 8.45 -11.24
N ASP A 21 -10.83 9.50 -10.42
CA ASP A 21 -9.54 10.07 -9.99
C ASP A 21 -8.75 9.10 -9.10
N THR A 22 -9.43 8.34 -8.25
CA THR A 22 -8.79 7.28 -7.45
C THR A 22 -8.25 6.17 -8.37
N CYS A 23 -8.99 5.80 -9.41
CA CYS A 23 -8.54 4.85 -10.43
C CYS A 23 -7.35 5.36 -11.23
N ALA A 24 -7.32 6.65 -11.57
CA ALA A 24 -6.19 7.28 -12.24
C ALA A 24 -4.93 7.27 -11.36
N LEU A 25 -5.06 7.60 -10.06
CA LEU A 25 -3.95 7.50 -9.12
C LEU A 25 -3.46 6.05 -8.97
N GLY A 26 -4.36 5.08 -8.84
CA GLY A 26 -4.01 3.66 -8.81
C GLY A 26 -3.26 3.21 -10.07
N SER A 27 -3.66 3.71 -11.25
CA SER A 27 -2.98 3.43 -12.51
C SER A 27 -1.59 4.05 -12.58
N ALA A 28 -1.42 5.27 -12.08
CA ALA A 28 -0.11 5.91 -11.98
C ALA A 28 0.84 5.14 -11.04
N LEU A 29 0.31 4.65 -9.90
CA LEU A 29 1.07 3.81 -8.98
C LEU A 29 1.43 2.44 -9.57
N ALA A 30 0.53 1.83 -10.34
CA ALA A 30 0.81 0.58 -11.05
C ALA A 30 1.98 0.73 -12.03
N GLY A 31 2.11 1.90 -12.66
CA GLY A 31 3.19 2.21 -13.60
C GLY A 31 4.59 2.39 -12.97
N ILE A 32 4.68 2.45 -11.63
CA ILE A 32 5.96 2.58 -10.90
C ILE A 32 6.24 1.36 -10.01
N LEU A 33 5.45 0.28 -10.13
CA LEU A 33 5.70 -0.93 -9.37
C LEU A 33 7.04 -1.55 -9.78
N GLU A 34 7.82 -1.94 -8.78
CA GLU A 34 9.03 -2.72 -8.94
C GLU A 34 9.09 -3.76 -7.81
N LYS A 35 9.85 -4.84 -8.03
CA LYS A 35 10.03 -5.89 -7.00
C LYS A 35 10.60 -5.27 -5.72
N GLY A 36 10.03 -5.65 -4.58
CA GLY A 36 10.44 -5.13 -3.27
C GLY A 36 9.86 -3.77 -2.88
N LEU A 37 9.11 -3.10 -3.77
CA LEU A 37 8.51 -1.80 -3.47
C LEU A 37 7.53 -1.89 -2.28
N SER A 38 7.71 -1.03 -1.29
CA SER A 38 6.81 -0.92 -0.14
C SER A 38 6.04 0.40 -0.12
N ILE A 39 4.71 0.30 -0.18
CA ILE A 39 3.77 1.43 -0.15
C ILE A 39 2.97 1.40 1.15
N HIS A 40 3.09 2.44 1.97
CA HIS A 40 2.27 2.61 3.17
C HIS A 40 1.09 3.56 2.91
N LEU A 41 -0.13 3.08 3.16
CA LEU A 41 -1.36 3.85 3.01
C LEU A 41 -1.84 4.35 4.38
N LYS A 42 -1.87 5.67 4.54
CA LYS A 42 -2.36 6.37 5.74
C LYS A 42 -3.72 6.99 5.46
N GLY A 43 -4.56 7.07 6.49
CA GLY A 43 -5.87 7.72 6.39
C GLY A 43 -6.90 7.07 7.31
N GLY A 44 -7.93 7.82 7.68
CA GLY A 44 -9.00 7.33 8.55
C GLY A 44 -9.84 6.19 7.94
N LEU A 45 -10.77 5.65 8.73
CA LEU A 45 -11.75 4.68 8.25
C LEU A 45 -12.58 5.31 7.10
N GLY A 46 -12.74 4.59 5.99
CA GLY A 46 -13.47 5.10 4.82
C GLY A 46 -12.72 6.12 3.95
N ALA A 47 -11.46 6.44 4.28
CA ALA A 47 -10.65 7.37 3.48
C ALA A 47 -10.37 6.89 2.05
N GLY A 48 -10.54 5.59 1.76
CA GLY A 48 -10.41 5.02 0.41
C GLY A 48 -9.14 4.20 0.18
N LYS A 49 -8.37 3.87 1.23
CA LYS A 49 -7.14 3.07 1.15
C LYS A 49 -7.32 1.78 0.33
N THR A 50 -8.26 0.90 0.71
CA THR A 50 -8.58 -0.32 -0.03
C THR A 50 -9.09 -0.06 -1.45
N THR A 51 -9.77 1.07 -1.69
CA THR A 51 -10.21 1.44 -3.04
C THR A 51 -9.02 1.79 -3.93
N LEU A 52 -8.03 2.52 -3.39
CA LEU A 52 -6.77 2.79 -4.08
C LEU A 52 -5.97 1.51 -4.33
N THR A 53 -5.86 0.62 -3.35
CA THR A 53 -5.21 -0.70 -3.50
C THR A 53 -5.85 -1.52 -4.62
N ARG A 54 -7.19 -1.54 -4.67
CA ARG A 54 -7.95 -2.23 -5.73
C ARG A 54 -7.71 -1.62 -7.10
N ALA A 55 -7.73 -0.28 -7.20
CA ALA A 55 -7.42 0.41 -8.45
C ALA A 55 -6.01 0.07 -8.95
N LEU A 56 -5.02 0.09 -8.07
CA LEU A 56 -3.64 -0.27 -8.38
C LEU A 56 -3.52 -1.72 -8.85
N LEU A 57 -4.09 -2.68 -8.11
CA LEU A 57 -4.05 -4.11 -8.48
C LEU A 57 -4.70 -4.39 -9.84
N HIS A 58 -5.85 -3.76 -10.11
CA HIS A 58 -6.50 -3.92 -11.42
C HIS A 58 -5.68 -3.30 -12.55
N ALA A 59 -5.08 -2.13 -12.31
CA ALA A 59 -4.20 -1.49 -13.29
C ALA A 59 -2.89 -2.26 -13.53
N SER A 60 -2.39 -3.00 -12.53
CA SER A 60 -1.25 -3.92 -12.67
C SER A 60 -1.62 -5.27 -13.29
N GLY A 61 -2.87 -5.46 -13.72
CA GLY A 61 -3.31 -6.62 -14.49
C GLY A 61 -4.02 -7.71 -13.68
N TYR A 62 -4.19 -7.56 -12.36
CA TYR A 62 -4.97 -8.51 -11.56
C TYR A 62 -6.47 -8.42 -11.89
N GLN A 63 -7.07 -9.55 -12.27
CA GLN A 63 -8.48 -9.63 -12.69
C GLN A 63 -9.43 -10.18 -11.61
N GLY A 64 -8.90 -10.56 -10.45
CA GLY A 64 -9.69 -11.15 -9.36
C GLY A 64 -10.36 -10.13 -8.45
N LYS A 65 -11.03 -10.60 -7.40
CA LYS A 65 -11.65 -9.71 -6.41
C LYS A 65 -10.59 -9.17 -5.45
N VAL A 66 -10.60 -7.85 -5.23
CA VAL A 66 -9.77 -7.20 -4.21
C VAL A 66 -10.66 -6.68 -3.09
N LYS A 67 -10.43 -7.19 -1.87
CA LYS A 67 -11.17 -6.86 -0.64
C LYS A 67 -10.16 -6.44 0.43
N SER A 68 -10.60 -5.71 1.45
CA SER A 68 -9.74 -5.43 2.60
C SER A 68 -9.47 -6.72 3.38
N PRO A 69 -8.21 -7.09 3.66
CA PRO A 69 -7.88 -8.23 4.50
C PRO A 69 -8.02 -7.91 5.99
N THR A 70 -8.98 -7.09 6.41
CA THR A 70 -9.10 -6.60 7.80
C THR A 70 -9.11 -7.72 8.86
N TYR A 71 -9.60 -8.92 8.53
CA TYR A 71 -9.61 -10.07 9.44
C TYR A 71 -8.52 -11.10 9.17
N THR A 72 -8.05 -11.22 7.93
CA THR A 72 -6.94 -12.12 7.56
C THR A 72 -5.58 -11.45 7.76
N LEU A 73 -5.57 -10.14 8.01
CA LEU A 73 -4.44 -9.21 8.09
C LEU A 73 -3.65 -9.05 6.80
N VAL A 74 -3.55 -10.10 5.98
CA VAL A 74 -2.89 -10.11 4.68
C VAL A 74 -3.75 -10.83 3.64
N GLU A 75 -3.67 -10.40 2.39
CA GLU A 75 -4.15 -11.14 1.22
C GLU A 75 -3.05 -11.12 0.13
N PRO A 76 -2.63 -12.30 -0.37
CA PRO A 76 -1.65 -12.39 -1.44
C PRO A 76 -2.29 -12.22 -2.83
N TYR A 77 -1.57 -11.54 -3.71
CA TYR A 77 -1.89 -11.35 -5.11
C TYR A 77 -0.70 -11.72 -5.98
N THR A 78 -0.98 -12.21 -7.19
CA THR A 78 0.04 -12.42 -8.22
C THR A 78 -0.26 -11.51 -9.39
N ILE A 79 0.72 -10.68 -9.77
CA ILE A 79 0.59 -9.70 -10.85
C ILE A 79 1.67 -9.90 -11.91
N PRO A 80 1.39 -9.64 -13.19
CA PRO A 80 2.42 -9.56 -14.21
C PRO A 80 3.26 -8.28 -14.02
N LEU A 81 4.58 -8.42 -13.98
CA LEU A 81 5.53 -7.31 -13.95
C LEU A 81 6.77 -7.68 -14.78
N ASP A 82 7.12 -6.86 -15.77
CA ASP A 82 8.25 -7.09 -16.69
C ASP A 82 8.30 -8.48 -17.34
N GLY A 83 7.13 -9.07 -17.62
CA GLY A 83 7.00 -10.39 -18.22
C GLY A 83 7.08 -11.57 -17.24
N GLU A 84 7.24 -11.30 -15.95
CA GLU A 84 7.27 -12.30 -14.87
C GLU A 84 6.02 -12.19 -13.97
N GLN A 85 5.77 -13.25 -13.19
CA GLN A 85 4.74 -13.22 -12.15
C GLN A 85 5.39 -12.80 -10.82
N VAL A 86 4.90 -11.73 -10.23
CA VAL A 86 5.42 -11.16 -8.98
C VAL A 86 4.33 -11.22 -7.90
N GLU A 87 4.74 -11.57 -6.69
CA GLU A 87 3.87 -11.55 -5.51
C GLU A 87 3.72 -10.13 -4.99
N LEU A 88 2.47 -9.74 -4.72
CA LEU A 88 2.11 -8.51 -4.04
C LEU A 88 1.25 -8.87 -2.84
N LEU A 89 1.67 -8.46 -1.65
CA LEU A 89 0.92 -8.65 -0.42
C LEU A 89 0.23 -7.37 0.00
N HIS A 90 -1.10 -7.44 0.13
CA HIS A 90 -1.90 -6.37 0.71
C HIS A 90 -2.08 -6.66 2.20
N PHE A 91 -1.56 -5.79 3.05
CA PHE A 91 -1.76 -5.82 4.49
C PHE A 91 -2.81 -4.79 4.92
N ASP A 92 -3.68 -5.19 5.84
CA ASP A 92 -4.58 -4.29 6.57
C ASP A 92 -4.45 -4.58 8.07
N LEU A 93 -3.64 -3.75 8.74
CA LEU A 93 -3.26 -3.95 10.13
C LEU A 93 -4.22 -3.26 11.11
N TYR A 94 -5.38 -2.76 10.65
CA TYR A 94 -6.34 -2.02 11.48
C TYR A 94 -6.74 -2.76 12.77
N ARG A 95 -6.84 -4.09 12.70
CA ARG A 95 -7.27 -4.94 13.82
C ARG A 95 -6.13 -5.57 14.61
N MET A 96 -4.89 -5.31 14.23
CA MET A 96 -3.72 -5.85 14.94
C MET A 96 -3.62 -5.18 16.30
N GLY A 97 -3.55 -5.98 17.37
CA GLY A 97 -3.59 -5.49 18.75
C GLY A 97 -2.27 -4.90 19.23
N CYS A 98 -1.17 -5.48 18.78
CA CYS A 98 0.19 -5.01 19.05
C CYS A 98 1.16 -5.43 17.93
N ALA A 99 2.35 -4.82 17.91
CA ALA A 99 3.33 -5.09 16.86
C ALA A 99 3.82 -6.54 16.89
N GLU A 100 3.93 -7.16 18.06
CA GLU A 100 4.38 -8.55 18.23
C GLU A 100 3.53 -9.57 17.47
N GLU A 101 2.22 -9.31 17.29
CA GLU A 101 1.34 -10.16 16.47
C GLU A 101 1.85 -10.30 15.02
N PHE A 102 2.56 -9.29 14.51
CA PHE A 102 3.20 -9.33 13.20
C PHE A 102 4.33 -10.36 13.13
N LEU A 103 5.09 -10.51 14.22
CA LEU A 103 6.15 -11.51 14.32
C LEU A 103 5.57 -12.90 14.54
N ASP A 104 4.58 -13.02 15.43
CA ASP A 104 3.92 -14.28 15.76
C ASP A 104 3.21 -14.89 14.55
N ALA A 105 2.65 -14.04 13.67
CA ALA A 105 2.06 -14.45 12.40
C ALA A 105 3.10 -14.83 11.31
N GLY A 106 4.39 -14.61 11.56
CA GLY A 106 5.47 -14.89 10.62
C GLY A 106 5.56 -13.90 9.45
N PHE A 107 4.86 -12.77 9.49
CA PHE A 107 4.79 -11.83 8.36
C PHE A 107 6.14 -11.22 7.98
N ARG A 108 7.09 -11.15 8.93
CA ARG A 108 8.46 -10.68 8.68
C ARG A 108 9.16 -11.45 7.56
N GLU A 109 8.86 -12.75 7.40
CA GLU A 109 9.48 -13.59 6.37
C GLU A 109 9.08 -13.18 4.94
N SER A 110 7.96 -12.47 4.79
CA SER A 110 7.51 -11.96 3.50
C SER A 110 8.29 -10.75 2.99
N PHE A 111 9.12 -10.12 3.83
CA PHE A 111 9.97 -8.98 3.48
C PHE A 111 11.32 -9.48 2.96
N ASN A 112 11.27 -10.18 1.82
CA ASN A 112 12.40 -10.88 1.21
C ASN A 112 13.13 -10.05 0.13
N GLY A 113 12.76 -8.78 -0.05
CA GLY A 113 13.32 -7.87 -1.06
C GLY A 113 12.80 -8.08 -2.50
N SER A 114 11.88 -9.02 -2.73
CA SER A 114 11.29 -9.26 -4.05
C SER A 114 9.76 -9.11 -4.09
N THR A 115 9.10 -9.43 -2.98
CA THR A 115 7.65 -9.24 -2.80
C THR A 115 7.32 -7.75 -2.71
N ILE A 116 6.23 -7.33 -3.35
CA ILE A 116 5.69 -5.97 -3.27
C ILE A 116 4.75 -5.88 -2.08
N HIS A 117 4.79 -4.79 -1.31
CA HIS A 117 3.93 -4.60 -0.14
C HIS A 117 3.05 -3.37 -0.28
N ILE A 118 1.75 -3.53 -0.04
CA ILE A 118 0.83 -2.42 0.19
C ILE A 118 0.29 -2.57 1.61
N ILE A 119 0.62 -1.64 2.50
CA ILE A 119 0.34 -1.75 3.93
C ILE A 119 -0.60 -0.63 4.37
N GLU A 120 -1.85 -0.99 4.69
CA GLU A 120 -2.78 -0.10 5.39
C GLU A 120 -2.53 -0.17 6.90
N TRP A 121 -2.58 0.99 7.57
CA TRP A 121 -2.39 1.11 9.03
C TRP A 121 -1.02 0.60 9.52
N ALA A 122 0.04 0.91 8.75
CA ALA A 122 1.41 0.51 9.04
C ALA A 122 1.89 0.96 10.44
N GLU A 123 1.30 2.04 10.99
CA GLU A 123 1.56 2.51 12.36
C GLU A 123 1.34 1.44 13.44
N ASN A 124 0.50 0.44 13.19
CA ASN A 124 0.24 -0.64 14.14
C ASN A 124 1.39 -1.66 14.20
N ALA A 125 2.27 -1.70 13.19
CA ALA A 125 3.49 -2.52 13.16
C ALA A 125 4.78 -1.69 13.14
N ASP A 126 4.71 -0.36 13.23
CA ASP A 126 5.74 0.61 12.82
C ASP A 126 7.18 0.23 13.20
N ALA A 127 7.42 -0.16 14.46
CA ALA A 127 8.75 -0.51 14.96
C ALA A 127 9.38 -1.77 14.33
N LEU A 128 8.58 -2.59 13.63
CA LEU A 128 9.00 -3.85 13.01
C LEU A 128 9.10 -3.77 11.48
N LEU A 129 8.48 -2.76 10.88
CA LEU A 129 8.52 -2.53 9.44
C LEU A 129 9.77 -1.74 9.06
N GLU A 130 10.31 -2.03 7.89
CA GLU A 130 11.30 -1.16 7.27
C GLU A 130 10.63 0.14 6.81
N PRO A 131 11.39 1.26 6.70
CA PRO A 131 10.85 2.49 6.16
C PRO A 131 10.24 2.27 4.76
N PRO A 132 9.04 2.80 4.46
CA PRO A 132 8.44 2.63 3.15
C PRO A 132 9.17 3.44 2.09
N ASP A 133 9.11 2.96 0.85
CA ASP A 133 9.53 3.72 -0.32
C ASP A 133 8.56 4.86 -0.63
N ILE A 134 7.26 4.63 -0.39
CA ILE A 134 6.17 5.57 -0.67
C ILE A 134 5.19 5.61 0.50
N ILE A 135 4.82 6.82 0.92
CA ILE A 135 3.72 7.06 1.86
C ILE A 135 2.63 7.83 1.13
N ILE A 136 1.40 7.31 1.14
CA ILE A 136 0.22 7.99 0.57
C ILE A 136 -0.75 8.29 1.70
N SER A 137 -1.14 9.55 1.86
CA SER A 137 -2.03 9.99 2.93
C SER A 137 -3.39 10.38 2.37
N LEU A 138 -4.39 9.53 2.56
CA LEU A 138 -5.76 9.75 2.11
C LEU A 138 -6.60 10.41 3.21
N SER A 139 -7.23 11.53 2.88
CA SER A 139 -8.16 12.22 3.76
C SER A 139 -9.41 12.72 3.03
N PHE A 140 -10.50 12.93 3.77
CA PHE A 140 -11.70 13.55 3.22
C PHE A 140 -11.43 15.03 2.93
N HIS A 141 -11.79 15.49 1.72
CA HIS A 141 -11.67 16.89 1.34
C HIS A 141 -12.85 17.28 0.45
N GLU A 142 -13.65 18.24 0.92
CA GLU A 142 -14.92 18.63 0.28
C GLU A 142 -15.82 17.41 0.00
N GLU A 143 -16.30 17.25 -1.24
CA GLU A 143 -17.08 16.09 -1.69
C GLU A 143 -16.21 14.86 -2.05
N GLY A 144 -14.89 15.04 -2.12
CA GLY A 144 -13.93 14.05 -2.60
C GLY A 144 -12.89 13.63 -1.55
N ARG A 145 -11.66 13.39 -2.00
CA ARG A 145 -10.49 13.05 -1.17
C ARG A 145 -9.30 13.92 -1.54
N GLN A 146 -8.36 14.03 -0.62
CA GLN A 146 -7.01 14.51 -0.88
C GLN A 146 -6.05 13.33 -0.67
N ALA A 147 -5.09 13.18 -1.59
CA ALA A 147 -4.00 12.20 -1.52
C ALA A 147 -2.63 12.90 -1.51
#